data_AF-A0A5B2VH87-F1
#
_entry.id   AF-A0A5B2VH87-F1
#
_cell.length_a   1.000
_cell.length_b   1.000
_cell.length_c   1.000
_cell.angle_alpha   90.00
_cell.angle_beta   90.00
_cell.angle_gamma   90.00
#
_symmetry.space_group_name_H-M   'P 1'
#
loop_
_entity.id
_entity.type
_entity.pdbx_description
1 polymer ?
#
loop_
_entity_poly.entity_id
_entity_poly.type
_entity_poly.pdbx_seq_one_letter_code
_entity_poly.pdbx_strand_id
1 'polypeptide(L)'
;MPDHLDNEKVLFQLIAEGSQEAFAAVYARYHEKIYSLSFHLTKSEVVAEEIVQDVFLKVWLQKQGLPEIRNFESWLFILARNHIYTWLKARAQRVTLEPLPEDFVSVEPVAAESVIHRKEFEALINAAVQQLPPQQQQVYNLSREEHLGREAIAERLGVSPETVKVHLSRAMRSIRAYLTARMPISLIFLLILNFLLIFLLAM
;
A
#
# COMPACT_ATOMS: atom_id res chain seq x y z
N MET A 1 33.99 -6.05 -0.46
CA MET A 1 32.89 -6.69 0.30
C MET A 1 32.38 -7.85 -0.54
N PRO A 2 32.14 -9.04 0.01
CA PRO A 2 32.00 -10.23 -0.82
C PRO A 2 30.65 -10.27 -1.55
N ASP A 3 30.72 -10.66 -2.82
CA ASP A 3 29.75 -10.74 -3.92
C ASP A 3 28.43 -11.52 -3.64
N HIS A 4 28.19 -11.93 -2.39
CA HIS A 4 27.13 -12.87 -2.01
C HIS A 4 25.85 -12.17 -1.48
N LEU A 5 25.90 -10.86 -1.27
CA LEU A 5 24.82 -10.06 -0.66
C LEU A 5 23.82 -9.48 -1.69
N ASP A 6 24.02 -9.73 -3.00
CA ASP A 6 23.08 -9.25 -4.03
C ASP A 6 21.95 -10.26 -4.33
N ASN A 7 22.10 -11.52 -3.90
CA ASN A 7 21.06 -12.51 -4.06
C ASN A 7 20.05 -12.47 -2.90
N GLU A 8 18.91 -11.80 -3.11
CA GLU A 8 17.82 -11.70 -2.12
C GLU A 8 17.38 -13.05 -1.55
N LYS A 9 17.32 -14.11 -2.35
CA LYS A 9 16.94 -15.44 -1.85
C LYS A 9 17.93 -15.99 -0.84
N VAL A 10 19.23 -15.77 -1.08
CA VAL A 10 20.29 -16.20 -0.16
C VAL A 10 20.20 -15.39 1.14
N LEU A 11 19.97 -14.07 1.04
CA LEU A 11 19.74 -13.22 2.21
C LEU A 11 18.53 -13.71 3.01
N PHE A 12 17.40 -14.00 2.36
CA PHE A 12 16.19 -14.45 3.05
C PHE A 12 16.36 -15.81 3.73
N GLN A 13 17.12 -16.72 3.11
CA GLN A 13 17.47 -18.00 3.72
C GLN A 13 18.33 -17.79 4.98
N LEU A 14 19.37 -16.95 4.90
CA LEU A 14 20.23 -16.61 6.03
C LEU A 14 19.45 -15.92 7.16
N ILE A 15 18.48 -15.05 6.82
CA ILE A 15 17.61 -14.40 7.81
C ILE A 15 16.71 -15.43 8.47
N ALA A 16 16.13 -16.39 7.73
CA ALA A 16 15.32 -17.46 8.29
C ALA A 16 16.10 -18.31 9.30
N GLU A 17 17.39 -18.54 9.03
CA GLU A 17 18.34 -19.21 9.93
C GLU A 17 18.81 -18.33 11.10
N GLY A 18 18.48 -17.05 11.10
CA GLY A 18 18.71 -16.11 12.20
C GLY A 18 19.93 -15.20 12.05
N SER A 19 20.51 -15.09 10.85
CA SER A 19 21.60 -14.14 10.58
C SER A 19 21.13 -12.69 10.76
N GLN A 20 21.69 -12.02 11.76
CA GLN A 20 21.46 -10.58 11.99
C GLN A 20 22.15 -9.72 10.93
N GLU A 21 23.28 -10.18 10.38
CA GLU A 21 24.03 -9.48 9.33
C GLU A 21 23.24 -9.43 8.03
N ALA A 22 22.62 -10.56 7.64
CA ALA A 22 21.74 -10.61 6.48
C ALA A 22 20.50 -9.73 6.67
N PHE A 23 19.96 -9.68 7.90
CA PHE A 23 18.85 -8.80 8.23
C PHE A 23 19.24 -7.32 8.18
N ALA A 24 20.42 -6.96 8.67
CA ALA A 24 20.95 -5.60 8.58
C ALA A 24 21.13 -5.15 7.12
N ALA A 25 21.58 -6.04 6.23
CA ALA A 25 21.68 -5.76 4.81
C ALA A 25 20.31 -5.49 4.17
N VAL A 26 19.29 -6.30 4.50
CA VAL A 26 17.90 -6.07 4.06
C VAL A 26 17.36 -4.77 4.65
N TYR A 27 17.59 -4.50 5.93
CA TYR A 27 17.19 -3.25 6.57
C TYR A 27 17.78 -2.04 5.84
N ALA A 28 19.09 -2.01 5.63
CA ALA A 28 19.76 -0.93 4.92
C ALA A 28 19.21 -0.71 3.51
N ARG A 29 18.80 -1.78 2.81
CA ARG A 29 18.27 -1.70 1.44
C ARG A 29 16.87 -1.08 1.35
N TYR A 30 16.00 -1.31 2.34
CA TYR A 30 14.60 -0.88 2.26
C TYR A 30 14.18 0.17 3.29
N HIS A 31 15.01 0.44 4.29
CA HIS A 31 14.75 1.42 5.35
C HIS A 31 14.26 2.75 4.79
N GLU A 32 15.06 3.37 3.92
CA GLU A 32 14.76 4.71 3.39
C GLU A 32 13.45 4.72 2.60
N LYS A 33 13.19 3.69 1.79
CA LYS A 33 11.95 3.56 1.01
C LYS A 33 10.71 3.53 1.92
N ILE A 34 10.76 2.75 3.00
CA ILE A 34 9.65 2.63 3.96
C ILE A 34 9.51 3.91 4.79
N TYR A 35 10.62 4.51 5.22
CA TYR A 35 10.63 5.78 5.92
C TYR A 35 10.00 6.90 5.07
N SER A 36 10.47 7.08 3.84
CA SER A 36 9.96 8.13 2.93
C SER A 36 8.47 7.98 2.66
N LEU A 37 7.98 6.76 2.42
CA LEU A 37 6.55 6.50 2.26
C LEU A 37 5.76 6.89 3.52
N SER A 38 6.25 6.45 4.68
CA SER A 38 5.58 6.67 5.96
C SER A 38 5.53 8.16 6.28
N PHE A 39 6.67 8.85 6.19
CA PHE A 39 6.76 10.30 6.40
C PHE A 39 5.87 11.07 5.41
N HIS A 40 5.87 10.70 4.14
CA HIS A 40 5.06 11.38 3.13
C HIS A 40 3.56 11.33 3.47
N LEU A 41 3.08 10.22 4.05
CA LEU A 41 1.67 10.01 4.36
C LEU A 41 1.27 10.46 5.77
N THR A 42 2.15 10.36 6.76
CA THR A 42 1.87 10.73 8.15
C THR A 42 2.24 12.17 8.48
N LYS A 43 3.16 12.76 7.70
CA LYS A 43 3.79 14.07 7.93
C LYS A 43 4.43 14.18 9.32
N SER A 44 4.89 13.06 9.88
CA SER A 44 5.52 13.00 11.20
C SER A 44 6.72 12.07 11.16
N GLU A 45 7.90 12.60 11.49
CA GLU A 45 9.16 11.85 11.56
C GLU A 45 9.07 10.76 12.63
N VAL A 46 8.59 11.10 13.83
CA VAL A 46 8.41 10.15 14.94
C VAL A 46 7.56 8.96 14.51
N VAL A 47 6.41 9.21 13.87
CA VAL A 47 5.52 8.15 13.43
C VAL A 47 6.11 7.37 12.26
N ALA A 48 6.87 8.02 11.37
CA ALA A 48 7.55 7.33 10.28
C ALA A 48 8.59 6.35 10.80
N GLU A 49 9.39 6.75 11.79
CA GLU A 49 10.35 5.88 12.47
C GLU A 49 9.67 4.71 13.20
N GLU A 50 8.57 4.96 13.92
CA GLU A 50 7.79 3.90 14.58
C GLU A 50 7.28 2.87 13.57
N ILE A 51 6.76 3.32 12.42
CA ILE A 51 6.26 2.42 11.38
C ILE A 51 7.39 1.60 10.77
N VAL A 52 8.55 2.20 10.52
CA VAL A 52 9.75 1.49 10.04
C VAL A 52 10.12 0.39 11.04
N GLN A 53 10.23 0.73 12.32
CA GLN A 53 10.58 -0.23 13.37
C GLN A 53 9.58 -1.39 13.42
N ASP A 54 8.28 -1.09 13.44
CA ASP A 54 7.21 -2.09 13.45
C ASP A 54 7.26 -3.04 12.23
N VAL A 55 7.47 -2.46 11.04
CA VAL A 55 7.55 -3.21 9.78
C VAL A 55 8.72 -4.18 9.84
N PHE A 56 9.93 -3.71 10.16
CA PHE A 56 11.12 -4.56 10.20
C PHE A 56 11.10 -5.53 11.38
N LEU A 57 10.48 -5.18 12.51
CA LEU A 57 10.23 -6.13 13.59
C LEU A 57 9.36 -7.29 13.11
N LYS A 58 8.29 -7.00 12.35
CA LYS A 58 7.45 -8.05 11.75
C LYS A 58 8.20 -8.90 10.74
N VAL A 59 9.07 -8.31 9.92
CA VAL A 59 9.99 -9.06 9.04
C VAL A 59 10.80 -10.07 9.85
N TRP A 60 11.40 -9.62 10.95
CA TRP A 60 12.21 -10.49 11.81
C TRP A 60 11.38 -11.59 12.49
N LEU A 61 10.21 -11.26 13.02
CA LEU A 61 9.32 -12.23 13.68
C LEU A 61 8.79 -13.28 12.70
N GLN A 62 8.57 -12.90 11.44
CA GLN A 62 8.07 -13.78 10.37
C GLN A 62 9.17 -14.33 9.47
N LYS A 63 10.44 -14.28 9.92
CA LYS A 63 11.62 -14.61 9.12
C LYS A 63 11.60 -15.98 8.45
N GLN A 64 10.95 -16.97 9.07
CA GLN A 64 10.84 -18.33 8.54
C GLN A 64 10.10 -18.40 7.20
N GLY A 65 9.20 -17.44 6.94
CA GLY A 65 8.42 -17.39 5.69
C GLY A 65 9.08 -16.58 4.56
N LEU A 66 10.19 -15.87 4.84
CA LEU A 66 10.83 -14.99 3.86
C LEU A 66 11.27 -15.69 2.56
N PRO A 67 11.84 -16.92 2.59
CA PRO A 67 12.26 -17.60 1.36
C PRO A 67 11.13 -17.86 0.36
N GLU A 68 9.88 -17.96 0.83
CA GLU A 68 8.69 -18.22 0.01
C GLU A 68 8.11 -16.94 -0.61
N ILE A 69 8.58 -15.76 -0.20
CA ILE A 69 8.07 -14.49 -0.70
C ILE A 69 8.62 -14.22 -2.10
N ARG A 70 7.74 -14.22 -3.09
CA ARG A 70 8.11 -13.97 -4.50
C ARG A 70 8.53 -12.53 -4.81
N ASN A 71 7.97 -11.56 -4.10
CA ASN A 71 8.28 -10.14 -4.27
C ASN A 71 8.30 -9.48 -2.90
N PHE A 72 9.48 -9.45 -2.29
CA PHE A 72 9.68 -8.96 -0.93
C PHE A 72 9.35 -7.49 -0.80
N GLU A 73 9.79 -6.66 -1.76
CA GLU A 73 9.51 -5.23 -1.76
C GLU A 73 7.99 -4.96 -1.75
N SER A 74 7.22 -5.57 -2.65
CA SER A 74 5.76 -5.39 -2.69
C SER A 74 5.09 -5.83 -1.39
N TRP A 75 5.54 -6.95 -0.80
CA TRP A 75 5.03 -7.42 0.48
C TRP A 75 5.36 -6.45 1.63
N LEU A 76 6.58 -5.92 1.67
CA LEU A 76 7.05 -4.96 2.66
C LEU A 76 6.28 -3.63 2.58
N PHE A 77 6.05 -3.13 1.36
CA PHE A 77 5.23 -1.94 1.12
C PHE A 77 3.77 -2.13 1.54
N ILE A 78 3.18 -3.30 1.32
CA ILE A 78 1.83 -3.63 1.82
C ILE A 78 1.82 -3.61 3.35
N LEU A 79 2.85 -4.17 3.98
CA LEU A 79 2.97 -4.19 5.43
C LEU A 79 3.03 -2.77 6.00
N ALA A 80 3.92 -1.92 5.47
CA ALA A 80 4.04 -0.52 5.86
C ALA A 80 2.72 0.25 5.65
N ARG A 81 2.09 0.10 4.48
CA ARG A 81 0.81 0.75 4.17
C ARG A 81 -0.29 0.37 5.16
N ASN A 82 -0.34 -0.88 5.62
CA ASN A 82 -1.32 -1.31 6.61
C ASN A 82 -1.10 -0.65 7.98
N HIS A 83 0.17 -0.48 8.40
CA HIS A 83 0.51 0.28 9.62
C HIS A 83 0.11 1.75 9.48
N ILE A 84 0.50 2.40 8.38
CA ILE A 84 0.15 3.80 8.09
C ILE A 84 -1.38 4.00 8.12
N TYR A 85 -2.14 3.11 7.47
CA TYR A 85 -3.59 3.20 7.44
C TYR A 85 -4.22 3.04 8.83
N THR A 86 -3.70 2.11 9.63
CA THR A 86 -4.16 1.90 11.02
C THR A 86 -3.95 3.16 11.86
N TRP A 87 -2.77 3.78 11.75
CA TRP A 87 -2.47 5.02 12.45
C TRP A 87 -3.33 6.19 11.97
N LEU A 88 -3.49 6.38 10.66
CA LEU A 88 -4.31 7.44 10.08
C LEU A 88 -5.78 7.31 10.52
N LYS A 89 -6.31 6.09 10.55
CA LYS A 89 -7.66 5.82 11.05
C LYS A 89 -7.83 6.20 12.52
N ALA A 90 -6.87 5.83 13.37
CA ALA A 90 -6.89 6.20 14.79
C ALA A 90 -6.78 7.72 14.98
N ARG A 91 -5.95 8.41 14.20
CA ARG A 91 -5.83 9.87 14.22
C ARG A 91 -7.13 10.55 13.81
N ALA A 92 -7.79 10.10 12.74
CA ALA A 92 -9.07 10.66 12.30
C ALA A 92 -10.16 10.53 13.38
N GLN A 93 -10.17 9.41 14.11
CA GLN A 93 -11.10 9.20 15.22
C GLN A 93 -10.83 10.14 16.41
N ARG A 94 -9.56 10.43 16.72
CA ARG A 94 -9.19 11.37 17.80
C ARG A 94 -9.51 12.82 17.46
N VAL A 95 -9.25 13.24 16.22
CA VAL A 95 -9.57 14.59 15.73
C VAL A 95 -11.08 14.87 15.76
N THR A 96 -11.92 13.83 15.71
CA THR A 96 -13.39 13.98 15.81
C THR A 96 -13.87 14.18 17.27
N LEU A 97 -13.02 13.91 18.27
CA LEU A 97 -13.39 13.88 19.69
C LEU A 97 -12.74 14.98 20.55
N GLU A 98 -11.75 15.71 20.03
CA GLU A 98 -11.12 16.83 20.73
C GLU A 98 -11.50 18.18 20.08
N PRO A 99 -11.94 19.18 20.87
CA PRO A 99 -12.01 20.55 20.35
C PRO A 99 -10.58 21.02 20.03
N LEU A 100 -10.36 21.39 18.76
CA LEU A 100 -9.08 21.90 18.29
C LEU A 100 -8.61 23.08 19.16
N PRO A 101 -7.37 23.08 19.68
CA PRO A 101 -6.76 24.29 20.23
C PRO A 101 -6.65 25.36 19.14
N GLU A 102 -6.97 26.60 19.47
CA GLU A 102 -7.03 27.75 18.55
C GLU A 102 -5.69 28.12 17.88
N ASP A 103 -4.59 27.44 18.22
CA ASP A 103 -3.23 27.72 17.69
C ASP A 103 -2.77 26.79 16.56
N PHE A 104 -3.69 26.08 15.88
CA PHE A 104 -3.32 25.40 14.64
C PHE A 104 -3.07 26.43 13.54
N VAL A 105 -1.80 26.85 13.44
CA VAL A 105 -1.24 27.56 12.29
C VAL A 105 -1.76 26.90 11.03
N SER A 106 -2.49 27.69 10.25
CA SER A 106 -3.03 27.36 8.95
C SER A 106 -1.93 26.77 8.07
N VAL A 107 -1.91 25.45 7.96
CA VAL A 107 -1.28 24.78 6.82
C VAL A 107 -2.07 25.29 5.62
N GLU A 108 -1.37 25.95 4.68
CA GLU A 108 -1.94 26.52 3.47
C GLU A 108 -3.02 25.61 2.88
N PRO A 109 -4.13 26.17 2.37
CA PRO A 109 -5.11 25.36 1.68
C PRO A 109 -4.39 24.70 0.52
N VAL A 110 -4.24 23.37 0.57
CA VAL A 110 -3.80 22.57 -0.58
C VAL A 110 -4.63 23.07 -1.74
N ALA A 111 -3.96 23.70 -2.71
CA ALA A 111 -4.53 24.61 -3.68
C ALA A 111 -5.87 24.09 -4.23
N ALA A 112 -6.86 24.96 -4.47
CA ALA A 112 -8.18 24.60 -4.99
C ALA A 112 -8.11 23.63 -6.20
N GLU A 113 -7.04 23.72 -6.99
CA GLU A 113 -6.64 22.82 -8.06
C GLU A 113 -6.49 21.34 -7.62
N SER A 114 -5.87 21.08 -6.47
CA SER A 114 -5.75 19.73 -5.89
C SER A 114 -7.08 19.11 -5.47
N VAL A 115 -8.03 19.92 -4.99
CA VAL A 115 -9.37 19.49 -4.58
C VAL A 115 -10.23 19.19 -5.81
N ILE A 116 -10.08 19.99 -6.87
CA ILE A 116 -10.72 19.78 -8.17
C ILE A 116 -10.21 18.48 -8.81
N HIS A 117 -8.88 18.28 -8.87
CA HIS A 117 -8.29 17.05 -9.39
C HIS A 117 -8.68 15.80 -8.60
N ARG A 118 -8.84 15.92 -7.27
CA ARG A 118 -9.33 14.81 -6.45
C ARG A 118 -10.77 14.42 -6.81
N LYS A 119 -11.65 15.41 -6.97
CA LYS A 119 -13.06 15.17 -7.35
C LYS A 119 -13.18 14.55 -8.75
N GLU A 120 -12.38 15.03 -9.70
CA GLU A 120 -12.32 14.48 -11.06
C GLU A 120 -11.83 13.03 -11.04
N PHE A 121 -10.81 12.73 -10.24
CA PHE A 121 -10.29 11.38 -10.09
C PHE A 121 -11.28 10.42 -9.41
N GLU A 122 -11.96 10.87 -8.35
CA GLU A 122 -13.03 10.10 -7.69
C GLU A 122 -14.20 9.83 -8.66
N ALA A 123 -14.61 10.83 -9.45
CA ALA A 123 -15.63 10.65 -10.47
C ALA A 123 -15.21 9.61 -11.53
N LEU A 124 -13.94 9.61 -11.92
CA LEU A 124 -13.40 8.66 -12.89
C LEU A 124 -13.35 7.22 -12.33
N ILE A 125 -12.99 7.05 -11.06
CA ILE A 125 -13.06 5.75 -10.37
C ILE A 125 -14.51 5.28 -10.29
N ASN A 126 -15.44 6.16 -9.90
CA ASN A 126 -16.86 5.80 -9.81
C ASN A 126 -17.42 5.37 -11.16
N ALA A 127 -17.05 6.08 -12.24
CA ALA A 127 -17.40 5.67 -13.60
C ALA A 127 -16.83 4.29 -13.95
N ALA A 128 -15.59 3.99 -13.54
CA ALA A 128 -14.99 2.67 -13.73
C ALA A 128 -15.73 1.56 -12.96
N VAL A 129 -16.13 1.84 -11.72
CA VAL A 129 -16.87 0.92 -10.85
C VAL A 129 -18.26 0.63 -11.44
N GLN A 130 -18.92 1.63 -12.03
CA GLN A 130 -20.21 1.45 -12.70
C GLN A 130 -20.15 0.57 -13.96
N GLN A 131 -18.96 0.37 -14.55
CA GLN A 131 -18.76 -0.56 -15.67
C GLN A 131 -18.55 -2.01 -15.23
N LEU A 132 -18.46 -2.27 -13.92
CA LEU A 132 -18.24 -3.63 -13.41
C LEU A 132 -19.50 -4.48 -13.54
N PRO A 133 -19.36 -5.80 -13.77
CA PRO A 133 -20.46 -6.73 -13.61
C PRO A 133 -21.06 -6.64 -12.19
N PRO A 134 -22.38 -6.83 -12.01
CA PRO A 134 -23.07 -6.56 -10.74
C PRO A 134 -22.42 -7.21 -9.51
N GLN A 135 -22.03 -8.48 -9.62
CA GLN A 135 -21.38 -9.21 -8.52
C GLN A 135 -19.99 -8.66 -8.17
N GLN A 136 -19.22 -8.19 -9.17
CA GLN A 136 -17.91 -7.59 -8.93
C GLN A 136 -18.05 -6.20 -8.30
N GLN A 137 -19.02 -5.42 -8.77
CA GLN A 137 -19.35 -4.11 -8.22
C GLN A 137 -19.77 -4.23 -6.75
N GLN A 138 -20.70 -5.14 -6.45
CA GLN A 138 -21.21 -5.36 -5.10
C GLN A 138 -20.09 -5.79 -4.14
N VAL A 139 -19.26 -6.75 -4.53
CA VAL A 139 -18.10 -7.18 -3.73
C VAL A 139 -17.09 -6.02 -3.53
N TYR A 140 -16.84 -5.22 -4.57
CA TYR A 140 -15.95 -4.07 -4.49
C TYR A 140 -16.48 -3.01 -3.52
N ASN A 141 -17.76 -2.66 -3.61
CA ASN A 141 -18.39 -1.66 -2.74
C ASN A 141 -18.39 -2.12 -1.28
N LEU A 142 -18.77 -3.38 -1.00
CA LEU A 142 -18.70 -3.94 0.37
C LEU A 142 -17.27 -3.88 0.94
N SER A 143 -16.26 -4.12 0.12
CA SER A 143 -14.87 -4.03 0.54
C SER A 143 -14.41 -2.58 0.76
N ARG A 144 -14.89 -1.62 -0.04
CA ARG A 144 -14.37 -0.25 -0.06
C ARG A 144 -15.15 0.74 0.80
N GLU A 145 -16.47 0.64 0.81
CA GLU A 145 -17.38 1.53 1.55
C GLU A 145 -17.61 1.00 2.97
N GLU A 146 -17.82 -0.31 3.10
CA GLU A 146 -18.11 -0.96 4.40
C GLU A 146 -16.87 -1.58 5.06
N HIS A 147 -15.70 -1.51 4.41
CA HIS A 147 -14.42 -2.04 4.91
C HIS A 147 -14.46 -3.52 5.33
N LEU A 148 -15.35 -4.31 4.73
CA LEU A 148 -15.51 -5.71 5.08
C LEU A 148 -14.35 -6.56 4.56
N GLY A 149 -13.91 -7.51 5.39
CA GLY A 149 -12.97 -8.57 5.02
C GLY A 149 -13.61 -9.60 4.08
N ARG A 150 -12.78 -10.42 3.45
CA ARG A 150 -13.24 -11.39 2.43
C ARG A 150 -14.24 -12.40 3.00
N GLU A 151 -14.02 -12.82 4.23
CA GLU A 151 -14.82 -13.78 4.98
C GLU A 151 -16.20 -13.21 5.30
N ALA A 152 -16.27 -11.96 5.77
CA ALA A 152 -17.54 -11.28 6.06
C ALA A 152 -18.35 -10.98 4.78
N ILE A 153 -17.67 -10.64 3.68
CA ILE A 153 -18.33 -10.47 2.37
C ILE A 153 -18.87 -11.81 1.87
N ALA A 154 -18.09 -12.88 2.03
CA ALA A 154 -18.49 -14.23 1.62
C ALA A 154 -19.75 -14.69 2.35
N GLU A 155 -19.79 -14.51 3.67
CA GLU A 155 -20.96 -14.78 4.50
C GLU A 155 -22.18 -13.97 4.05
N ARG A 156 -22.02 -12.65 3.88
CA ARG A 156 -23.13 -11.75 3.50
C ARG A 156 -23.71 -12.04 2.13
N LEU A 157 -22.89 -12.52 1.20
CA LEU A 157 -23.31 -12.82 -0.17
C LEU A 157 -23.65 -14.29 -0.40
N GLY A 158 -23.46 -15.16 0.59
CA GLY A 158 -23.65 -16.60 0.45
C GLY A 158 -22.71 -17.25 -0.56
N VAL A 159 -21.48 -16.75 -0.70
CA VAL A 159 -20.46 -17.27 -1.62
C VAL A 159 -19.18 -17.67 -0.86
N SER A 160 -18.21 -18.32 -1.53
CA SER A 160 -16.94 -18.66 -0.88
C SER A 160 -15.99 -17.45 -0.77
N PRO A 161 -15.09 -17.40 0.25
CA PRO A 161 -14.03 -16.38 0.34
C PRO A 161 -13.09 -16.33 -0.87
N GLU A 162 -12.96 -17.44 -1.60
CA GLU A 162 -12.17 -17.49 -2.85
C GLU A 162 -12.94 -16.87 -4.02
N THR A 163 -14.26 -17.06 -4.08
CA THR A 163 -15.13 -16.36 -5.03
C THR A 163 -15.04 -14.83 -4.83
N VAL A 164 -15.07 -14.35 -3.58
CA VAL A 164 -14.89 -12.93 -3.24
C VAL A 164 -13.54 -12.40 -3.76
N LYS A 165 -12.45 -13.13 -3.54
CA LYS A 165 -11.10 -12.76 -4.04
C LYS A 165 -11.05 -12.66 -5.56
N VAL A 166 -11.67 -13.61 -6.26
CA VAL A 166 -11.74 -13.61 -7.72
C VAL A 166 -12.52 -12.39 -8.21
N HIS A 167 -13.66 -12.08 -7.59
CA HIS A 167 -14.43 -10.89 -7.93
C HIS A 167 -13.66 -9.59 -7.67
N LEU A 168 -12.99 -9.45 -6.51
CA LEU A 168 -12.13 -8.29 -6.21
C LEU A 168 -10.97 -8.16 -7.21
N SER A 169 -10.31 -9.26 -7.55
CA SER A 169 -9.21 -9.25 -8.51
C SER A 169 -9.67 -8.82 -9.91
N ARG A 170 -10.84 -9.31 -10.36
CA ARG A 170 -11.43 -8.94 -11.65
C ARG A 170 -11.93 -7.49 -11.66
N ALA A 171 -12.55 -7.04 -10.57
CA ALA A 171 -12.95 -5.65 -10.38
C ALA A 171 -11.72 -4.73 -10.51
N MET A 172 -10.64 -5.06 -9.82
CA MET A 172 -9.42 -4.25 -9.83
C MET A 172 -8.68 -4.26 -11.15
N ARG A 173 -8.77 -5.33 -11.93
CA ARG A 173 -8.23 -5.37 -13.28
C ARG A 173 -9.04 -4.46 -14.22
N SER A 174 -10.37 -4.53 -14.14
CA SER A 174 -11.27 -3.75 -15.00
C SER A 174 -11.19 -2.26 -14.69
N ILE A 175 -11.16 -1.88 -13.41
CA ILE A 175 -10.97 -0.49 -12.98
C ILE A 175 -9.63 0.04 -13.49
N ARG A 176 -8.53 -0.72 -13.31
CA ARG A 176 -7.23 -0.32 -13.85
C ARG A 176 -7.26 -0.11 -15.35
N ALA A 177 -7.82 -1.05 -16.12
CA ALA A 177 -7.92 -0.93 -17.56
C ALA A 177 -8.72 0.31 -17.99
N TYR A 178 -9.84 0.59 -17.31
CA TYR A 178 -10.68 1.77 -17.57
C TYR A 178 -9.91 3.08 -17.34
N LEU A 179 -9.15 3.16 -16.25
CA LEU A 179 -8.32 4.32 -15.90
C LEU A 179 -7.17 4.49 -16.90
N THR A 180 -6.44 3.41 -17.21
CA THR A 180 -5.33 3.45 -18.17
C THR A 180 -5.80 3.90 -19.57
N ALA A 181 -6.95 3.44 -20.04
CA ALA A 181 -7.49 3.84 -21.35
C ALA A 181 -7.86 5.33 -21.45
N ARG A 182 -8.04 6.02 -20.32
CA ARG A 182 -8.43 7.44 -20.24
C ARG A 182 -7.32 8.35 -19.74
N MET A 183 -6.17 7.77 -19.38
CA MET A 183 -4.98 8.53 -19.02
C MET A 183 -4.24 8.93 -20.30
N PRO A 184 -3.71 10.15 -20.40
CA PRO A 184 -2.84 10.53 -21.51
C PRO A 184 -1.63 9.60 -21.56
N ILE A 185 -1.20 9.27 -22.78
CA ILE A 185 -0.07 8.35 -23.02
C ILE A 185 1.19 8.80 -22.28
N SER A 186 1.38 10.11 -22.08
CA SER A 186 2.47 10.67 -21.27
C SER A 186 2.42 10.25 -19.79
N LEU A 187 1.25 10.15 -19.17
CA LEU A 187 1.11 9.69 -17.79
C LEU A 187 1.27 8.17 -17.68
N ILE A 188 0.81 7.41 -18.67
CA ILE A 188 1.07 5.96 -18.75
C ILE A 188 2.56 5.72 -18.93
N PHE A 189 3.20 6.45 -19.84
CA PHE A 189 4.64 6.40 -20.07
C PHE A 189 5.41 6.84 -18.84
N LEU A 190 4.98 7.89 -18.10
CA LEU A 190 5.58 8.28 -16.83
C LEU A 190 5.46 7.17 -15.79
N LEU A 191 4.30 6.51 -15.67
CA LEU A 191 4.10 5.40 -14.74
C LEU A 191 4.92 4.17 -15.13
N ILE A 192 5.03 3.87 -16.43
CA ILE A 192 5.86 2.78 -16.96
C ILE A 192 7.34 3.13 -16.83
N LEU A 193 7.74 4.38 -17.05
CA LEU A 193 9.10 4.88 -16.89
C LEU A 193 9.48 4.89 -15.43
N ASN A 194 8.58 5.29 -14.54
CA ASN A 194 8.78 5.22 -13.09
C ASN A 194 8.87 3.75 -12.65
N PHE A 195 8.00 2.89 -13.16
CA PHE A 195 8.08 1.44 -12.93
C PHE A 195 9.37 0.83 -13.49
N LEU A 196 9.83 1.25 -14.68
CA LEU A 196 11.08 0.83 -15.30
C LEU A 196 12.29 1.39 -14.57
N LEU A 197 12.22 2.62 -14.05
CA LEU A 197 13.26 3.25 -13.26
C LEU A 197 13.39 2.55 -11.91
N ILE A 198 12.26 2.23 -11.27
CA ILE A 198 12.20 1.36 -10.08
C ILE A 198 12.78 -0.02 -10.42
N PHE A 199 12.46 -0.58 -11.58
CA PHE A 199 12.98 -1.88 -12.04
C PHE A 199 14.49 -1.86 -12.37
N LEU A 200 15.00 -0.76 -12.94
CA LEU A 200 16.43 -0.56 -13.26
C LEU A 200 17.25 -0.23 -12.01
N LEU A 201 16.67 0.45 -11.03
CA LEU A 201 17.27 0.66 -9.71
C LEU A 201 17.22 -0.60 -8.83
N ALA A 202 16.40 -1.58 -9.21
CA ALA A 202 16.30 -2.88 -8.57
C ALA A 202 17.14 -3.98 -9.27
N MET A 203 17.90 -3.63 -10.31
CA MET A 203 18.85 -4.50 -11.02
C MET A 203 20.27 -4.03 -10.79
#